data_AF-A0A7X0RFT2-F1
#
_entry.id   AF-A0A7X0RFT2-F1
#
_cell.length_a   1.000
_cell.length_b   1.000
_cell.length_c   1.000
_cell.angle_alpha   90.00
_cell.angle_beta   90.00
_cell.angle_gamma   90.00
#
_symmetry.space_group_name_H-M   'P 1'
#
loop_
_entity.id
_entity.type
_entity.pdbx_description
1 polymer ?
#
loop_
_entity_poly.entity_id
_entity_poly.type
_entity_poly.pdbx_seq_one_letter_code
_entity_poly.pdbx_strand_id
1 'polypeptide(L)'
;MSTSTDAFADFVDHLAEALDDARITEATGEEWAARLHFSRYHFDRMIRSVAGEPPSALRRRILLERAAYRMVTTTAPLLDIAVEAGYGSHEAFTRAFAKAYGVPPATWRRKPGHLQIEAPSDVHFQPPGTLRFPARDRVTSVDLLTRMVEHHVWLTGEMVRLAERLDEGQLDEVVGLAVDDDEQTIRSLLSRLVGQMGMWNAALATREYDWSVEEHESLSSLRQRLATEGPTYLAHVRSVVAADRLDDTFVDALCEPAEVFTYGGMVAHVLTFAAHRRTLVALALARHGVEDLGWGDPMLWVAQPV
;
A
#
# COMPACT_ATOMS: atom_id res chain seq x y z
N MET A 1 8.96 -23.76 1.37
CA MET A 1 9.31 -22.46 0.77
C MET A 1 8.91 -21.27 1.65
N SER A 2 7.92 -21.39 2.55
CA SER A 2 7.57 -20.32 3.51
C SER A 2 8.71 -19.96 4.47
N THR A 3 9.33 -20.96 5.11
CA THR A 3 10.30 -20.74 6.20
C THR A 3 11.56 -19.94 5.83
N SER A 4 12.04 -20.02 4.59
CA SER A 4 13.21 -19.24 4.14
C SER A 4 12.87 -17.77 3.85
N THR A 5 11.66 -17.52 3.36
CA THR A 5 11.17 -16.16 3.09
C THR A 5 10.82 -15.46 4.39
N ASP A 6 10.24 -16.19 5.34
CA ASP A 6 9.94 -15.71 6.69
C ASP A 6 11.24 -15.38 7.45
N ALA A 7 12.25 -16.26 7.40
CA ALA A 7 13.55 -16.00 8.01
C ALA A 7 14.31 -14.80 7.36
N PHE A 8 14.10 -14.55 6.07
CA PHE A 8 14.66 -13.37 5.42
C PHE A 8 13.94 -12.09 5.86
N ALA A 9 12.61 -12.13 6.01
CA ALA A 9 11.81 -11.05 6.57
C ALA A 9 12.27 -10.69 7.99
N ASP A 10 12.39 -11.70 8.86
CA ASP A 10 12.84 -11.50 10.23
C ASP A 10 14.26 -10.92 10.29
N PHE A 11 15.19 -11.44 9.47
CA PHE A 11 16.54 -10.88 9.36
C PHE A 11 16.53 -9.40 8.98
N VAL A 12 15.68 -9.06 8.02
CA VAL A 12 15.50 -7.72 7.51
C VAL A 12 14.94 -6.77 8.57
N ASP A 13 13.92 -7.20 9.33
CA ASP A 13 13.30 -6.38 10.37
C ASP A 13 14.30 -6.09 11.49
N HIS A 14 15.03 -7.12 11.92
CA HIS A 14 16.12 -6.95 12.87
C HIS A 14 17.25 -6.05 12.31
N LEU A 15 17.54 -6.12 11.00
CA LEU A 15 18.51 -5.23 10.35
C LEU A 15 18.03 -3.78 10.37
N ALA A 16 16.75 -3.52 10.14
CA ALA A 16 16.17 -2.18 10.24
C ALA A 16 16.28 -1.64 11.68
N GLU A 17 15.89 -2.41 12.68
CA GLU A 17 16.06 -2.05 14.11
C GLU A 17 17.53 -1.78 14.46
N ALA A 18 18.44 -2.58 13.91
CA ALA A 18 19.88 -2.44 14.14
C ALA A 18 20.48 -1.17 13.54
N LEU A 19 19.85 -0.55 12.54
CA LEU A 19 20.31 0.73 11.99
C LEU A 19 20.04 1.88 12.97
N ASP A 20 19.01 1.76 13.81
CA ASP A 20 18.64 2.79 14.79
C ASP A 20 19.40 2.66 16.13
N ASP A 21 19.98 1.48 16.46
CA ASP A 21 20.80 1.27 17.66
C ASP A 21 22.29 1.01 17.30
N ALA A 22 23.16 1.96 17.66
CA ALA A 22 24.60 1.87 17.47
C ALA A 22 25.24 0.64 18.14
N ARG A 23 24.64 0.09 19.21
CA ARG A 23 25.13 -1.12 19.90
C ARG A 23 24.83 -2.41 19.13
N ILE A 24 23.78 -2.41 18.31
CA ILE A 24 23.42 -3.56 17.45
C ILE A 24 24.22 -3.51 16.14
N THR A 25 24.81 -2.37 15.81
CA THR A 25 25.70 -2.19 14.66
C THR A 25 27.03 -2.97 14.79
N GLU A 26 27.31 -3.59 15.94
CA GLU A 26 28.47 -4.45 16.14
C GLU A 26 28.15 -5.96 16.13
N ALA A 27 26.86 -6.34 16.03
CA ALA A 27 26.46 -7.74 16.13
C ALA A 27 27.08 -8.61 15.01
N THR A 28 27.76 -9.67 15.43
CA THR A 28 28.45 -10.67 14.60
C THR A 28 27.44 -11.61 13.93
N GLY A 29 27.81 -12.20 12.79
CA GLY A 29 26.92 -13.14 12.09
C GLY A 29 26.47 -14.33 12.93
N GLU A 30 27.19 -14.68 13.99
CA GLU A 30 26.79 -15.71 14.97
C GLU A 30 25.68 -15.22 15.89
N GLU A 31 25.74 -13.98 16.37
CA GLU A 31 24.68 -13.37 17.18
C GLU A 31 23.39 -13.19 16.37
N TRP A 32 23.49 -12.82 15.09
CA TRP A 32 22.34 -12.76 14.18
C TRP A 32 21.70 -14.14 13.97
N ALA A 33 22.52 -15.16 13.73
CA ALA A 33 22.02 -16.53 13.57
C ALA A 33 21.35 -17.05 14.86
N ALA A 34 21.95 -16.78 16.02
CA ALA A 34 21.40 -17.17 17.32
C ALA A 34 20.07 -16.48 17.64
N ARG A 35 19.94 -15.19 17.32
CA ARG A 35 18.68 -14.42 17.50
C ARG A 35 17.53 -14.99 16.68
N LEU A 36 17.82 -15.51 15.48
CA LEU A 36 16.85 -16.13 14.60
C LEU A 36 16.73 -17.66 14.81
N HIS A 37 17.32 -18.20 15.88
CA HIS A 37 17.31 -19.62 16.21
C HIS A 37 17.87 -20.54 15.11
N PHE A 38 18.84 -20.05 14.33
CA PHE A 38 19.52 -20.81 13.29
C PHE A 38 21.00 -21.04 13.61
N SER A 39 21.56 -22.11 13.07
CA SER A 39 23.02 -22.23 13.00
C SER A 39 23.58 -21.20 12.00
N ARG A 40 24.81 -20.73 12.24
CA ARG A 40 25.47 -19.76 11.35
C ARG A 40 25.51 -20.20 9.88
N TYR A 41 25.83 -21.47 9.65
CA TYR A 41 25.89 -22.03 8.30
C TYR A 41 24.51 -22.05 7.62
N HIS A 42 23.47 -22.42 8.37
CA HIS A 42 22.11 -22.46 7.84
C HIS A 42 21.58 -21.05 7.55
N PHE A 43 21.82 -20.10 8.45
CA PHE A 43 21.49 -18.69 8.27
C PHE A 43 22.15 -18.08 7.02
N ASP A 44 23.48 -18.18 6.89
CA ASP A 44 24.19 -17.63 5.73
C ASP A 44 23.68 -18.23 4.41
N ARG A 45 23.36 -19.54 4.40
CA ARG A 45 22.83 -20.23 3.22
C ARG A 45 21.42 -19.78 2.86
N MET A 46 20.53 -19.64 3.84
CA MET A 46 19.15 -19.20 3.61
C MET A 46 19.10 -17.77 3.09
N ILE A 47 19.76 -16.83 3.77
CA ILE A 47 19.76 -15.43 3.35
C ILE A 47 20.38 -15.29 1.98
N ARG A 48 21.51 -15.97 1.70
CA ARG A 48 22.11 -15.94 0.36
C ARG A 48 21.20 -16.53 -0.72
N SER A 49 20.38 -17.53 -0.40
CA SER A 49 19.44 -18.12 -1.37
C SER A 49 18.28 -17.19 -1.73
N VAL A 50 17.88 -16.29 -0.83
CA VAL A 50 16.78 -15.33 -1.04
C VAL A 50 17.30 -13.99 -1.55
N ALA A 51 18.35 -13.44 -0.92
CA ALA A 51 18.90 -12.13 -1.20
C ALA A 51 19.94 -12.11 -2.34
N GLY A 52 20.43 -13.28 -2.77
CA GLY A 52 21.51 -13.37 -3.76
C GLY A 52 22.90 -12.93 -3.25
N GLU A 53 23.01 -12.40 -2.03
CA GLU A 53 24.26 -12.00 -1.39
C GLU A 53 24.36 -12.48 0.07
N PRO A 54 25.57 -12.67 0.63
CA PRO A 54 25.73 -13.04 2.03
C PRO A 54 25.20 -11.96 3.00
N PRO A 55 24.65 -12.33 4.18
CA PRO A 55 24.13 -11.37 5.15
C PRO A 55 25.10 -10.25 5.53
N SER A 56 26.38 -10.61 5.70
CA SER A 56 27.44 -9.65 6.04
C SER A 56 27.78 -8.68 4.91
N ALA A 57 27.60 -9.09 3.65
CA ALA A 57 27.81 -8.23 2.49
C ALA A 57 26.66 -7.23 2.35
N LEU A 58 25.41 -7.71 2.47
CA LEU A 58 24.21 -6.88 2.50
C LEU A 58 24.32 -5.81 3.58
N ARG A 59 24.61 -6.22 4.82
CA ARG A 59 24.76 -5.30 5.95
C ARG A 59 25.83 -4.23 5.71
N ARG A 60 27.02 -4.61 5.26
CA ARG A 60 28.12 -3.65 4.98
C ARG A 60 27.72 -2.65 3.89
N ARG A 61 27.02 -3.10 2.86
CA ARG A 61 26.55 -2.26 1.77
C ARG A 61 25.53 -1.24 2.28
N ILE A 62 24.51 -1.67 3.01
CA ILE A 62 23.51 -0.78 3.62
C ILE A 62 24.18 0.28 4.52
N LEU A 63 25.17 -0.09 5.33
CA LEU A 63 25.92 0.85 6.16
C LEU A 63 26.75 1.85 5.35
N LEU A 64 27.29 1.44 4.20
CA LEU A 64 27.97 2.36 3.27
C LEU A 64 26.98 3.34 2.61
N GLU A 65 25.79 2.90 2.24
CA GLU A 65 24.70 3.76 1.73
C GLU A 65 24.26 4.79 2.79
N ARG A 66 24.12 4.36 4.05
CA ARG A 66 23.87 5.27 5.18
C ARG A 66 25.02 6.25 5.40
N ALA A 67 26.27 5.80 5.31
CA ALA A 67 27.44 6.67 5.44
C ALA A 67 27.48 7.73 4.33
N ALA A 68 27.15 7.35 3.09
CA ALA A 68 27.00 8.28 1.97
C ALA A 68 25.91 9.33 2.27
N TYR A 69 24.77 8.91 2.78
CA TYR A 69 23.71 9.82 3.21
C TYR A 69 24.14 10.78 4.33
N ARG A 70 24.83 10.28 5.36
CA ARG A 70 25.35 11.10 6.47
C ARG A 70 26.36 12.15 5.99
N MET A 71 27.17 11.81 4.99
CA MET A 71 28.13 12.75 4.41
C MET A 71 27.49 13.95 3.70
N VAL A 72 26.29 13.77 3.11
CA VAL A 72 25.58 14.87 2.43
C VAL A 72 24.66 15.66 3.34
N THR A 73 24.14 15.04 4.40
CA THR A 73 23.16 15.67 5.31
C THR A 73 23.78 16.28 6.57
N THR A 74 25.04 15.96 6.88
CA THR A 74 25.69 16.42 8.11
C THR A 74 27.09 16.99 7.87
N THR A 75 27.57 17.74 8.86
CA THR A 75 28.96 18.22 8.95
C THR A 75 29.87 17.26 9.72
N ALA A 76 29.40 16.05 10.06
CA ALA A 76 30.14 15.10 10.89
C ALA A 76 31.54 14.77 10.29
N PRO A 77 32.56 14.56 11.15
CA PRO A 77 33.86 14.05 10.74
C PRO A 77 33.75 12.70 10.02
N LEU A 78 34.60 12.49 9.00
CA LEU A 78 34.62 11.20 8.27
C LEU A 78 35.03 10.02 9.16
N LEU A 79 35.74 10.27 10.26
CA LEU A 79 36.09 9.26 11.23
C LEU A 79 34.85 8.77 11.98
N ASP A 80 33.99 9.68 12.42
CA ASP A 80 32.76 9.35 13.14
C ASP A 80 31.80 8.58 12.23
N ILE A 81 31.65 9.03 10.98
CA ILE A 81 30.85 8.32 9.97
C ILE A 81 31.43 6.91 9.68
N ALA A 82 32.76 6.75 9.70
CA ALA A 82 33.39 5.45 9.51
C ALA A 82 33.09 4.50 10.68
N VAL A 83 33.12 5.01 11.92
CA VAL A 83 32.78 4.25 13.12
C VAL A 83 31.30 3.87 13.12
N GLU A 84 30.40 4.81 12.80
CA GLU A 84 28.96 4.54 12.62
C GLU A 84 28.68 3.47 11.55
N ALA A 85 29.51 3.41 10.50
CA ALA A 85 29.42 2.39 9.46
C ALA A 85 30.08 1.04 9.83
N GLY A 86 30.57 0.89 11.07
CA GLY A 86 31.16 -0.34 11.60
C GLY A 86 32.60 -0.59 11.19
N TYR A 87 33.36 0.45 10.82
CA TYR A 87 34.77 0.31 10.46
C TYR A 87 35.69 0.76 11.60
N GLY A 88 36.55 -0.14 12.05
CA GLY A 88 37.54 0.14 13.10
C GLY A 88 38.71 1.04 12.68
N SER A 89 38.78 1.45 11.40
CA SER A 89 39.78 2.43 10.96
C SER A 89 39.33 3.23 9.74
N HIS A 90 39.80 4.48 9.65
CA HIS A 90 39.53 5.37 8.53
C HIS A 90 40.05 4.81 7.19
N GLU A 91 41.17 4.09 7.22
CA GLU A 91 41.75 3.46 6.04
C GLU A 91 40.87 2.31 5.52
N ALA A 92 40.35 1.47 6.43
CA ALA A 92 39.45 0.39 6.06
C ALA A 92 38.15 0.91 5.45
N PHE A 93 37.56 1.97 6.05
CA PHE A 93 36.40 2.64 5.51
C PHE A 93 36.68 3.25 4.13
N THR A 94 37.78 3.98 3.97
CA THR A 94 38.13 4.61 2.69
C THR A 94 38.27 3.60 1.57
N ARG A 95 38.93 2.45 1.82
CA ARG A 95 39.06 1.38 0.82
C ARG A 95 37.71 0.76 0.47
N ALA A 96 36.88 0.47 1.47
CA ALA A 96 35.55 -0.13 1.23
C ALA A 96 34.63 0.83 0.49
N PHE A 97 34.61 2.10 0.88
CA PHE A 97 33.82 3.15 0.25
C PHE A 97 34.26 3.40 -1.19
N ALA A 98 35.57 3.51 -1.46
CA ALA A 98 36.09 3.68 -2.81
C ALA A 98 35.80 2.48 -3.71
N LYS A 99 35.81 1.26 -3.15
CA LYS A 99 35.41 0.06 -3.88
C LYS A 99 33.93 0.10 -4.27
N ALA A 100 33.06 0.63 -3.41
CA ALA A 100 31.62 0.70 -3.64
C ALA A 100 31.21 1.86 -4.57
N TYR A 101 31.78 3.05 -4.38
CA TYR A 101 31.37 4.28 -5.07
C TYR A 101 32.35 4.76 -6.14
N GLY A 102 33.44 4.03 -6.38
CA GLY A 102 34.48 4.35 -7.35
C GLY A 102 35.41 5.50 -6.95
N VAL A 103 35.11 6.25 -5.88
CA VAL A 103 35.91 7.39 -5.39
C VAL A 103 36.01 7.41 -3.86
N PRO A 104 37.09 7.99 -3.28
CA PRO A 104 37.24 8.10 -1.83
C PRO A 104 36.13 8.95 -1.16
N PRO A 105 35.81 8.71 0.14
CA PRO A 105 34.74 9.41 0.86
C PRO A 105 34.83 10.92 0.82
N ALA A 106 36.03 11.49 1.00
CA ALA A 106 36.25 12.93 0.98
C ALA A 106 35.95 13.56 -0.39
N THR A 107 36.28 12.85 -1.47
CA THR A 107 35.98 13.28 -2.85
C THR A 107 34.49 13.16 -3.12
N TRP A 108 33.89 12.03 -2.74
CA TRP A 108 32.45 11.79 -2.89
C TRP A 108 31.62 12.84 -2.13
N ARG A 109 32.01 13.19 -0.90
CA ARG A 109 31.32 14.22 -0.09
C ARG A 109 31.27 15.59 -0.77
N ARG A 110 32.30 15.96 -1.53
CA ARG A 110 32.35 17.24 -2.27
C ARG A 110 31.49 17.23 -3.53
N LYS A 111 31.32 16.06 -4.14
CA LYS A 111 30.51 15.85 -5.34
C LYS A 111 29.73 14.55 -5.23
N PRO A 112 28.60 14.56 -4.51
CA PRO A 112 27.82 13.35 -4.24
C PRO A 112 27.30 12.72 -5.54
N GLY A 113 27.29 11.39 -5.56
CA GLY A 113 26.68 10.58 -6.62
C GLY A 113 25.34 9.97 -6.18
N HIS A 114 24.95 8.87 -6.80
CA HIS A 114 23.85 8.05 -6.31
C HIS A 114 24.19 7.48 -4.92
N LEU A 115 23.18 7.39 -4.05
CA LEU A 115 23.35 6.82 -2.70
C LEU A 115 23.33 5.28 -2.74
N GLN A 116 22.49 4.70 -3.60
CA GLN A 116 22.22 3.27 -3.66
C GLN A 116 23.30 2.52 -4.43
N ILE A 117 23.83 1.45 -3.84
CA ILE A 117 24.83 0.57 -4.46
C ILE A 117 24.08 -0.64 -5.04
N GLU A 118 24.15 -0.83 -6.36
CA GLU A 118 23.50 -1.95 -7.06
C GLU A 118 23.87 -3.31 -6.42
N ALA A 119 22.85 -4.13 -6.13
CA ALA A 119 23.03 -5.42 -5.49
C ALA A 119 21.93 -6.43 -5.87
N PRO A 120 22.23 -7.73 -5.87
CA PRO A 120 21.26 -8.78 -6.20
C PRO A 120 20.03 -8.81 -5.29
N SER A 121 20.15 -8.32 -4.06
CA SER A 121 19.06 -8.30 -3.08
C SER A 121 18.05 -7.19 -3.33
N ASP A 122 18.44 -6.14 -4.10
CA ASP A 122 17.65 -4.90 -4.30
C ASP A 122 17.16 -4.25 -2.99
N VAL A 123 17.77 -4.64 -1.86
CA VAL A 123 17.55 -4.04 -0.54
C VAL A 123 18.46 -2.83 -0.42
N HIS A 124 17.91 -1.66 -0.13
CA HIS A 124 18.69 -0.41 -0.04
C HIS A 124 18.34 0.39 1.21
N PHE A 125 19.29 1.17 1.70
CA PHE A 125 19.03 2.19 2.71
C PHE A 125 18.14 3.28 2.11
N GLN A 126 17.03 3.55 2.77
CA GLN A 126 16.10 4.62 2.45
C GLN A 126 16.14 5.66 3.57
N PRO A 127 16.66 6.86 3.31
CA PRO A 127 16.69 7.90 4.32
C PRO A 127 15.28 8.27 4.83
N PRO A 128 15.14 8.70 6.11
CA PRO A 128 16.21 8.99 7.07
C PRO A 128 16.68 7.79 7.91
N GLY A 129 16.04 6.62 7.83
CA GLY A 129 16.38 5.46 8.67
C GLY A 129 15.70 4.15 8.26
N THR A 130 15.03 4.09 7.12
CA THR A 130 14.30 2.90 6.69
C THR A 130 15.11 2.09 5.69
N LEU A 131 14.63 0.88 5.38
CA LEU A 131 15.13 0.05 4.31
C LEU A 131 14.07 -0.04 3.22
N ARG A 132 14.48 0.09 1.95
CA ARG A 132 13.68 -0.25 0.79
C ARG A 132 13.93 -1.72 0.46
N PHE A 133 12.87 -2.48 0.27
CA PHE A 133 12.93 -3.88 -0.17
C PHE A 133 12.47 -4.00 -1.62
N PRO A 134 12.96 -5.00 -2.39
CA PRO A 134 12.28 -5.39 -3.61
C PRO A 134 10.85 -5.82 -3.29
N ALA A 135 9.92 -5.49 -4.18
CA ALA A 135 8.57 -6.01 -4.09
C ALA A 135 8.61 -7.56 -4.16
N ARG A 136 7.99 -8.25 -3.20
CA ARG A 136 7.91 -9.73 -3.17
C ARG A 136 7.14 -10.26 -4.39
N ASP A 137 6.14 -9.49 -4.82
CA ASP A 137 5.42 -9.63 -6.08
C ASP A 137 5.39 -8.26 -6.76
N ARG A 138 5.61 -8.21 -8.09
CA ARG A 138 5.40 -6.96 -8.85
C ARG A 138 3.92 -6.66 -8.90
N VAL A 139 3.42 -5.85 -7.96
CA VAL A 139 2.15 -5.15 -8.10
C VAL A 139 2.38 -4.05 -9.13
N THR A 140 1.86 -4.24 -10.34
CA THR A 140 1.82 -3.20 -11.36
C THR A 140 0.80 -2.13 -10.98
N SER A 141 0.86 -0.93 -11.57
CA SER A 141 -0.20 0.07 -11.41
C SER A 141 -1.60 -0.48 -11.77
N VAL A 142 -1.62 -1.44 -12.71
CA VAL A 142 -2.80 -2.22 -13.13
C VAL A 142 -3.37 -3.05 -11.96
N ASP A 143 -2.50 -3.69 -11.18
CA ASP A 143 -2.89 -4.50 -10.03
C ASP A 143 -3.43 -3.63 -8.89
N LEU A 144 -2.85 -2.44 -8.67
CA LEU A 144 -3.31 -1.54 -7.60
C LEU A 144 -4.72 -1.01 -7.86
N LEU A 145 -4.99 -0.49 -9.07
CA LEU A 145 -6.33 0.03 -9.40
C LEU A 145 -7.40 -1.05 -9.29
N THR A 146 -7.11 -2.25 -9.79
CA THR A 146 -8.02 -3.39 -9.68
C THR A 146 -8.28 -3.74 -8.21
N ARG A 147 -7.24 -3.82 -7.38
CA ARG A 147 -7.36 -4.08 -5.94
C ARG A 147 -8.14 -2.99 -5.20
N MET A 148 -8.00 -1.73 -5.58
CA MET A 148 -8.78 -0.64 -4.97
C MET A 148 -10.28 -0.78 -5.25
N VAL A 149 -10.65 -1.19 -6.46
CA VAL A 149 -12.05 -1.44 -6.83
C VAL A 149 -12.58 -2.72 -6.17
N GLU A 150 -11.78 -3.79 -6.10
CA GLU A 150 -12.13 -5.01 -5.35
C GLU A 150 -12.41 -4.70 -3.88
N HIS A 151 -11.51 -3.94 -3.25
CA HIS A 151 -11.68 -3.49 -1.88
C HIS A 151 -12.94 -2.64 -1.73
N HIS A 152 -13.23 -1.74 -2.67
CA HIS A 152 -14.47 -0.96 -2.64
C HIS A 152 -15.71 -1.87 -2.66
N VAL A 153 -15.78 -2.84 -3.58
CA VAL A 153 -16.93 -3.76 -3.69
C VAL A 153 -17.09 -4.58 -2.40
N TRP A 154 -15.99 -5.15 -1.89
CA TRP A 154 -15.98 -5.93 -0.66
C TRP A 154 -16.42 -5.09 0.55
N LEU A 155 -15.83 -3.91 0.74
CA LEU A 155 -16.10 -3.06 1.89
C LEU A 155 -17.54 -2.56 1.91
N THR A 156 -18.09 -2.21 0.74
CA THR A 156 -19.53 -1.89 0.62
C THR A 156 -20.39 -3.06 1.08
N GLY A 157 -20.02 -4.30 0.72
CA GLY A 157 -20.72 -5.51 1.16
C GLY A 157 -20.66 -5.73 2.67
N GLU A 158 -19.49 -5.53 3.28
CA GLU A 158 -19.35 -5.62 4.74
C GLU A 158 -20.14 -4.53 5.48
N MET A 159 -20.20 -3.33 4.93
CA MET A 159 -21.02 -2.25 5.51
C MET A 159 -22.51 -2.58 5.44
N VAL A 160 -22.99 -3.13 4.32
CA VAL A 160 -24.39 -3.60 4.20
C VAL A 160 -24.66 -4.72 5.22
N ARG A 161 -23.75 -5.70 5.34
CA ARG A 161 -23.88 -6.80 6.31
C ARG A 161 -23.93 -6.30 7.76
N LEU A 162 -23.10 -5.32 8.11
CA LEU A 162 -23.08 -4.76 9.46
C LEU A 162 -24.30 -3.88 9.76
N ALA A 163 -24.83 -3.20 8.75
CA ALA A 163 -26.07 -2.45 8.86
C ALA A 163 -27.29 -3.35 9.19
N GLU A 164 -27.24 -4.65 8.90
CA GLU A 164 -28.29 -5.61 9.30
C GLU A 164 -28.50 -5.72 10.82
N ARG A 165 -27.57 -5.16 11.63
CA ARG A 165 -27.68 -5.10 13.10
C ARG A 165 -28.51 -3.91 13.60
N LEU A 166 -28.83 -2.96 12.72
CA LEU A 166 -29.59 -1.76 13.05
C LEU A 166 -31.09 -2.00 12.84
N ASP A 167 -31.91 -1.25 13.57
CA ASP A 167 -33.34 -1.15 13.28
C ASP A 167 -33.64 -0.11 12.17
N GLU A 168 -34.86 -0.12 11.64
CA GLU A 168 -35.28 0.80 10.56
C GLU A 168 -35.12 2.28 10.95
N GLY A 169 -35.38 2.63 12.21
CA GLY A 169 -35.25 4.01 12.68
C GLY A 169 -33.79 4.48 12.73
N GLN A 170 -32.87 3.58 13.07
CA GLN A 170 -31.43 3.85 13.05
C GLN A 170 -30.87 3.93 11.63
N LEU A 171 -31.34 3.07 10.71
CA LEU A 171 -30.93 3.09 9.30
C LEU A 171 -31.31 4.40 8.59
N ASP A 172 -32.45 4.98 9.00
CA ASP A 172 -33.01 6.20 8.44
C ASP A 172 -32.74 7.45 9.31
N GLU A 173 -31.84 7.33 10.30
CA GLU A 173 -31.36 8.49 11.05
C GLU A 173 -30.47 9.38 10.16
N VAL A 174 -30.70 10.69 10.20
CA VAL A 174 -29.93 11.67 9.44
C VAL A 174 -28.49 11.77 9.95
N VAL A 175 -27.53 11.65 9.04
CA VAL A 175 -26.09 11.80 9.29
C VAL A 175 -25.73 13.29 9.21
N GLY A 176 -25.49 13.91 10.38
CA GLY A 176 -25.30 15.36 10.53
C GLY A 176 -24.00 15.97 9.98
N LEU A 177 -23.28 15.29 9.09
CA LEU A 177 -22.12 15.80 8.37
C LEU A 177 -22.49 15.95 6.89
N ALA A 178 -23.33 16.93 6.59
CA ALA A 178 -23.73 17.25 5.22
C ALA A 178 -22.55 17.91 4.48
N VAL A 179 -21.97 17.19 3.53
CA VAL A 179 -21.02 17.74 2.53
C VAL A 179 -21.73 18.06 1.21
N ASP A 180 -23.00 17.69 1.13
CA ASP A 180 -23.93 17.95 0.02
C ASP A 180 -25.19 18.62 0.59
N ASP A 181 -26.00 19.26 -0.27
CA ASP A 181 -27.25 19.92 0.15
C ASP A 181 -28.37 18.92 0.52
N ASP A 182 -28.13 17.62 0.33
CA ASP A 182 -29.09 16.55 0.57
C ASP A 182 -29.00 15.93 1.98
N GLU A 183 -30.16 15.64 2.58
CA GLU A 183 -30.26 14.86 3.82
C GLU A 183 -29.85 13.40 3.57
N GLN A 184 -28.78 12.94 4.25
CA GLN A 184 -28.21 11.61 4.07
C GLN A 184 -28.47 10.72 5.28
N THR A 185 -28.83 9.47 5.05
CA THR A 185 -29.00 8.42 6.08
C THR A 185 -28.03 7.28 5.83
N ILE A 186 -27.91 6.34 6.78
CA ILE A 186 -27.10 5.12 6.56
C ILE A 186 -27.62 4.38 5.33
N ARG A 187 -28.95 4.24 5.21
CA ARG A 187 -29.58 3.58 4.07
C ARG A 187 -29.30 4.28 2.74
N SER A 188 -29.50 5.61 2.67
CA SER A 188 -29.30 6.33 1.41
C SER A 188 -27.83 6.33 0.99
N LEU A 189 -26.91 6.41 1.94
CA LEU A 189 -25.47 6.30 1.68
C LEU A 189 -25.07 4.93 1.12
N LEU A 190 -25.55 3.85 1.74
CA LEU A 190 -25.31 2.47 1.27
C LEU A 190 -25.93 2.24 -0.11
N SER A 191 -27.14 2.74 -0.32
CA SER A 191 -27.83 2.69 -1.61
C SER A 191 -27.04 3.39 -2.70
N ARG A 192 -26.53 4.60 -2.41
CA ARG A 192 -25.72 5.35 -3.36
C ARG A 192 -24.36 4.69 -3.65
N LEU A 193 -23.75 4.02 -2.66
CA LEU A 193 -22.51 3.27 -2.84
C LEU A 193 -22.66 2.10 -3.83
N VAL A 194 -23.81 1.42 -3.82
CA VAL A 194 -24.16 0.37 -4.79
C VAL A 194 -24.60 1.00 -6.12
N GLY A 195 -25.45 2.02 -6.03
CA GLY A 195 -26.07 2.68 -7.17
C GLY A 195 -25.09 3.38 -8.09
N GLN A 196 -23.98 3.94 -7.58
CA GLN A 196 -22.97 4.53 -8.45
C GLN A 196 -22.31 3.50 -9.38
N MET A 197 -22.12 2.26 -8.93
CA MET A 197 -21.64 1.18 -9.80
C MET A 197 -22.70 0.80 -10.82
N GLY A 198 -23.96 0.69 -10.39
CA GLY A 198 -25.08 0.37 -11.29
C GLY A 198 -25.35 1.43 -12.36
N MET A 199 -25.23 2.70 -12.00
CA MET A 199 -25.34 3.84 -12.91
C MET A 199 -24.24 3.80 -13.98
N TRP A 200 -22.98 3.57 -13.59
CA TRP A 200 -21.90 3.44 -14.57
C TRP A 200 -22.02 2.17 -15.43
N ASN A 201 -22.44 1.05 -14.85
CA ASN A 201 -22.74 -0.15 -15.64
C ASN A 201 -23.87 0.11 -16.64
N ALA A 202 -24.85 0.96 -16.28
CA ALA A 202 -25.92 1.38 -17.15
C ALA A 202 -25.41 2.23 -18.33
N ALA A 203 -24.65 3.27 -18.02
CA ALA A 203 -24.04 4.15 -19.01
C ALA A 203 -23.14 3.37 -20.00
N LEU A 204 -22.28 2.49 -19.49
CA LEU A 204 -21.37 1.66 -20.31
C LEU A 204 -22.11 0.64 -21.18
N ALA A 205 -23.31 0.23 -20.78
CA ALA A 205 -24.18 -0.65 -21.56
C ALA A 205 -25.22 0.12 -22.41
N THR A 206 -25.16 1.45 -22.42
CA THR A 206 -26.13 2.33 -23.12
C THR A 206 -27.58 2.00 -22.73
N ARG A 207 -27.81 1.81 -21.42
CA ARG A 207 -29.15 1.58 -20.83
C ARG A 207 -29.45 2.66 -19.80
N GLU A 208 -30.74 2.97 -19.63
CA GLU A 208 -31.19 3.84 -18.55
C GLU A 208 -30.93 3.23 -17.17
N TYR A 209 -30.68 4.09 -16.19
CA TYR A 209 -30.56 3.73 -14.79
C TYR A 209 -31.84 4.11 -14.05
N ASP A 210 -32.44 3.14 -13.35
CA ASP A 210 -33.65 3.35 -12.57
C ASP A 210 -33.31 3.92 -11.19
N TRP A 211 -33.48 5.23 -11.04
CA TRP A 211 -33.22 5.96 -9.79
C TRP A 211 -34.21 5.60 -8.68
N SER A 212 -35.41 5.12 -9.01
CA SER A 212 -36.44 4.80 -8.00
C SER A 212 -36.02 3.62 -7.11
N VAL A 213 -35.11 2.77 -7.59
CA VAL A 213 -34.55 1.65 -6.82
C VAL A 213 -33.74 2.14 -5.62
N GLU A 214 -33.21 3.37 -5.64
CA GLU A 214 -32.46 3.92 -4.51
C GLU A 214 -33.36 4.50 -3.40
N GLU A 215 -34.66 4.68 -3.66
CA GLU A 215 -35.61 5.26 -2.71
C GLU A 215 -36.03 4.23 -1.64
N HIS A 216 -35.60 4.44 -0.38
CA HIS A 216 -36.00 3.62 0.78
C HIS A 216 -35.80 2.11 0.60
N GLU A 217 -34.69 1.71 -0.02
CA GLU A 217 -34.41 0.30 -0.32
C GLU A 217 -34.12 -0.54 0.95
N SER A 218 -34.62 -1.78 0.98
CA SER A 218 -34.24 -2.73 2.03
C SER A 218 -32.78 -3.20 1.90
N LEU A 219 -32.14 -3.50 3.03
CA LEU A 219 -30.77 -4.06 3.05
C LEU A 219 -30.65 -5.36 2.22
N SER A 220 -31.72 -6.15 2.17
CA SER A 220 -31.76 -7.39 1.38
C SER A 220 -31.67 -7.13 -0.13
N SER A 221 -32.38 -6.08 -0.59
CA SER A 221 -32.37 -5.67 -1.99
C SER A 221 -31.04 -4.99 -2.37
N LEU A 222 -30.48 -4.18 -1.46
CA LEU A 222 -29.12 -3.63 -1.60
C LEU A 222 -28.07 -4.72 -1.80
N ARG A 223 -28.11 -5.78 -0.98
CA ARG A 223 -27.21 -6.92 -1.08
C ARG A 223 -27.36 -7.66 -2.43
N GLN A 224 -28.58 -7.81 -2.92
CA GLN A 224 -28.85 -8.43 -4.22
C GLN A 224 -28.35 -7.58 -5.40
N ARG A 225 -28.55 -6.26 -5.35
CA ARG A 225 -28.00 -5.33 -6.33
C ARG A 225 -26.47 -5.36 -6.33
N LEU A 226 -25.84 -5.27 -5.15
CA LEU A 226 -24.38 -5.32 -5.02
C LEU A 226 -23.79 -6.60 -5.62
N ALA A 227 -24.44 -7.74 -5.43
CA ALA A 227 -24.02 -9.02 -6.00
C ALA A 227 -24.03 -9.04 -7.54
N THR A 228 -24.75 -8.13 -8.18
CA THR A 228 -24.82 -7.98 -9.64
C THR A 228 -23.93 -6.83 -10.12
N GLU A 229 -24.12 -5.64 -9.54
CA GLU A 229 -23.49 -4.41 -10.01
C GLU A 229 -21.99 -4.35 -9.66
N GLY A 230 -21.60 -4.88 -8.50
CA GLY A 230 -20.20 -4.92 -8.06
C GLY A 230 -19.31 -5.74 -9.00
N PRO A 231 -19.61 -7.02 -9.25
CA PRO A 231 -18.83 -7.85 -10.18
C PRO A 231 -18.84 -7.33 -11.62
N THR A 232 -19.97 -6.78 -12.08
CA THR A 232 -20.08 -6.19 -13.43
C THR A 232 -19.16 -4.98 -13.58
N TYR A 233 -19.19 -4.06 -12.61
CA TYR A 233 -18.33 -2.88 -12.60
C TYR A 233 -16.84 -3.27 -12.54
N LEU A 234 -16.49 -4.21 -11.65
CA LEU A 234 -15.13 -4.73 -11.54
C LEU A 234 -14.65 -5.39 -12.84
N ALA A 235 -15.51 -6.13 -13.54
CA ALA A 235 -15.18 -6.74 -14.83
C ALA A 235 -14.87 -5.67 -15.90
N HIS A 236 -15.63 -4.58 -15.95
CA HIS A 236 -15.34 -3.45 -16.83
C HIS A 236 -13.99 -2.81 -16.50
N VAL A 237 -13.73 -2.51 -15.23
CA VAL A 237 -12.45 -1.93 -14.80
C VAL A 237 -11.28 -2.84 -15.19
N ARG A 238 -11.36 -4.14 -14.88
CA ARG A 238 -10.33 -5.13 -15.25
C ARG A 238 -10.10 -5.15 -16.76
N SER A 239 -11.16 -5.12 -17.57
CA SER A 239 -11.04 -5.13 -19.03
C SER A 239 -10.35 -3.87 -19.56
N VAL A 240 -10.67 -2.69 -19.03
CA VAL A 240 -10.08 -1.42 -19.48
C VAL A 240 -8.61 -1.34 -19.07
N VAL A 241 -8.33 -1.69 -17.81
CA VAL A 241 -6.98 -1.65 -17.25
C VAL A 241 -6.07 -2.66 -17.96
N ALA A 242 -6.53 -3.90 -18.20
CA ALA A 242 -5.76 -4.91 -18.91
C ALA A 242 -5.48 -4.54 -20.38
N ALA A 243 -6.33 -3.69 -20.98
CA ALA A 243 -6.16 -3.20 -22.34
C ALA A 243 -5.38 -1.88 -22.45
N ASP A 244 -4.94 -1.29 -21.33
CA ASP A 244 -4.28 0.03 -21.27
C ASP A 244 -5.13 1.17 -21.88
N ARG A 245 -6.44 1.16 -21.59
CA ARG A 245 -7.45 2.07 -22.18
C ARG A 245 -8.03 3.08 -21.17
N LEU A 246 -7.29 3.41 -20.11
CA LEU A 246 -7.78 4.32 -19.08
C LEU A 246 -8.06 5.74 -19.61
N ASP A 247 -7.30 6.18 -20.62
CA ASP A 247 -7.47 7.49 -21.24
C ASP A 247 -8.51 7.51 -22.37
N ASP A 248 -9.04 6.34 -22.76
CA ASP A 248 -10.12 6.28 -23.75
C ASP A 248 -11.36 6.96 -23.18
N THR A 249 -12.06 7.67 -24.06
CA THR A 249 -13.31 8.35 -23.74
C THR A 249 -14.52 7.52 -24.14
N PHE A 250 -15.59 7.66 -23.36
CA PHE A 250 -16.93 7.25 -23.74
C PHE A 250 -17.88 8.44 -23.53
N VAL A 251 -18.96 8.45 -24.30
CA VAL A 251 -19.99 9.49 -24.23
C VAL A 251 -21.17 8.90 -23.47
N ASP A 252 -21.54 9.52 -22.35
CA ASP A 252 -22.82 9.23 -21.73
C ASP A 252 -23.90 10.03 -22.44
N ALA A 253 -24.52 9.38 -23.43
CA ALA A 253 -25.57 9.97 -24.24
C ALA A 253 -26.91 10.10 -23.48
N LEU A 254 -27.00 9.56 -22.25
CA LEU A 254 -28.20 9.62 -21.42
C LEU A 254 -28.20 10.84 -20.48
N CYS A 255 -27.07 11.52 -20.32
CA CYS A 255 -27.00 12.84 -19.67
C CYS A 255 -27.55 13.94 -20.58
N GLU A 256 -28.20 14.95 -19.99
CA GLU A 256 -28.59 16.19 -20.68
C GLU A 256 -27.90 17.40 -20.03
N PRO A 257 -26.90 18.02 -20.69
CA PRO A 257 -26.32 17.66 -21.99
C PRO A 257 -25.45 16.39 -21.93
N ALA A 258 -25.24 15.73 -23.07
CA ALA A 258 -24.36 14.56 -23.15
C ALA A 258 -22.94 14.92 -22.67
N GLU A 259 -22.41 14.13 -21.75
CA GLU A 259 -21.09 14.36 -21.14
C GLU A 259 -20.07 13.35 -21.65
N VAL A 260 -18.82 13.78 -21.75
CA VAL A 260 -17.70 12.95 -22.20
C VAL A 260 -16.83 12.63 -20.99
N PHE A 261 -16.64 11.34 -20.73
CA PHE A 261 -15.83 10.86 -19.62
C PHE A 261 -14.69 9.98 -20.12
N THR A 262 -13.55 9.99 -19.43
CA THR A 262 -12.53 8.94 -19.60
C THR A 262 -12.85 7.78 -18.66
N TYR A 263 -12.44 6.54 -19.01
CA TYR A 263 -12.58 5.43 -18.09
C TYR A 263 -11.80 5.65 -16.78
N GLY A 264 -10.60 6.22 -16.87
CA GLY A 264 -9.80 6.58 -15.70
C GLY A 264 -10.49 7.63 -14.83
N GLY A 265 -11.11 8.64 -15.45
CA GLY A 265 -11.90 9.66 -14.75
C GLY A 265 -13.11 9.07 -14.03
N MET A 266 -13.84 8.16 -14.69
CA MET A 266 -14.94 7.40 -14.09
C MET A 266 -14.48 6.63 -12.84
N VAL A 267 -13.40 5.85 -12.94
CA VAL A 267 -12.87 5.05 -11.82
C VAL A 267 -12.41 5.94 -10.67
N ALA A 268 -11.68 7.02 -10.98
CA ALA A 268 -11.21 7.99 -9.99
C ALA A 268 -12.38 8.66 -9.26
N HIS A 269 -13.43 9.07 -10.01
CA HIS A 269 -14.64 9.65 -9.45
C HIS A 269 -15.33 8.68 -8.48
N VAL A 270 -15.61 7.45 -8.93
CA VAL A 270 -16.26 6.43 -8.10
C VAL A 270 -15.47 6.18 -6.82
N LEU A 271 -14.17 5.91 -6.90
CA LEU A 271 -13.36 5.61 -5.72
C LEU A 271 -13.30 6.80 -4.73
N THR A 272 -13.22 8.03 -5.24
CA THR A 272 -13.15 9.25 -4.42
C THR A 272 -14.44 9.47 -3.63
N PHE A 273 -15.59 9.53 -4.31
CA PHE A 273 -16.86 9.76 -3.63
C PHE A 273 -17.30 8.56 -2.80
N ALA A 274 -16.93 7.35 -3.20
CA ALA A 274 -17.16 6.17 -2.39
C ALA A 274 -16.37 6.22 -1.07
N ALA A 275 -15.12 6.69 -1.07
CA ALA A 275 -14.34 6.83 0.17
C ALA A 275 -15.00 7.80 1.17
N HIS A 276 -15.56 8.90 0.67
CA HIS A 276 -16.31 9.83 1.49
C HIS A 276 -17.56 9.17 2.12
N ARG A 277 -18.42 8.56 1.30
CA ARG A 277 -19.65 7.91 1.79
C ARG A 277 -19.38 6.76 2.75
N ARG A 278 -18.36 5.94 2.47
CA ARG A 278 -17.93 4.85 3.37
C ARG A 278 -17.49 5.38 4.73
N THR A 279 -16.76 6.50 4.77
CA THR A 279 -16.38 7.15 6.03
C THR A 279 -17.61 7.61 6.81
N LEU A 280 -18.59 8.23 6.15
CA LEU A 280 -19.84 8.64 6.79
C LEU A 280 -20.62 7.44 7.35
N VAL A 281 -20.73 6.35 6.58
CA VAL A 281 -21.38 5.11 7.03
C VAL A 281 -20.66 4.51 8.23
N ALA A 282 -19.32 4.42 8.21
CA ALA A 282 -18.54 3.88 9.32
C ALA A 282 -18.75 4.70 10.61
N LEU A 283 -18.73 6.03 10.51
CA LEU A 283 -18.99 6.92 11.64
C LEU A 283 -20.42 6.77 12.17
N ALA A 284 -21.40 6.65 11.28
CA ALA A 284 -22.80 6.47 11.66
C ALA A 284 -23.03 5.09 12.33
N LEU A 285 -22.45 4.00 11.80
CA LEU A 285 -22.48 2.67 12.42
C LEU A 285 -21.86 2.67 13.82
N ALA A 286 -20.73 3.37 14.01
CA ALA A 286 -20.06 3.48 15.30
C ALA A 286 -20.94 4.16 16.36
N ARG A 287 -21.78 5.15 15.98
CA ARG A 287 -22.75 5.78 16.90
C ARG A 287 -23.76 4.80 17.48
N HIS A 288 -23.97 3.66 16.82
CA HIS A 288 -24.85 2.58 17.26
C HIS A 288 -24.08 1.35 17.79
N GLY A 289 -22.78 1.50 18.09
CA GLY A 289 -21.96 0.45 18.69
C GLY A 289 -21.51 -0.65 17.72
N VAL A 290 -21.51 -0.38 16.42
CA VAL A 290 -21.02 -1.30 15.37
C VAL A 290 -19.65 -0.83 14.88
N GLU A 291 -18.58 -1.38 15.45
CA GLU A 291 -17.19 -0.92 15.25
C GLU A 291 -16.27 -1.96 14.58
N ASP A 292 -16.81 -3.13 14.21
CA ASP A 292 -16.04 -4.30 13.73
C ASP A 292 -15.22 -4.03 12.45
N LEU A 293 -15.57 -2.99 11.69
CA LEU A 293 -14.88 -2.58 10.46
C LEU A 293 -13.61 -1.76 10.68
N GLY A 294 -13.41 -1.22 11.88
CA GLY A 294 -12.48 -0.10 12.08
C GLY A 294 -12.78 1.04 11.11
N TRP A 295 -11.83 1.34 10.22
CA TRP A 295 -11.99 2.35 9.14
C TRP A 295 -12.09 1.74 7.73
N GLY A 296 -12.01 0.41 7.60
CA GLY A 296 -11.90 -0.25 6.29
C GLY A 296 -10.65 0.18 5.52
N ASP A 297 -9.49 0.20 6.19
CA ASP A 297 -8.22 0.64 5.59
C ASP A 297 -7.74 -0.37 4.52
N PRO A 298 -7.59 0.06 3.24
CA PRO A 298 -7.07 -0.80 2.18
C PRO A 298 -5.69 -1.41 2.51
N MET A 299 -4.86 -0.75 3.31
CA MET A 299 -3.55 -1.27 3.71
C MET A 299 -3.68 -2.59 4.48
N LEU A 300 -4.67 -2.70 5.36
CA LEU A 300 -4.92 -3.91 6.16
C LEU A 300 -5.57 -5.03 5.35
N TRP A 301 -6.24 -4.69 4.24
CA TRP A 301 -6.91 -5.64 3.35
C TRP A 301 -5.99 -6.17 2.24
N VAL A 302 -5.27 -5.28 1.55
CA VAL A 302 -4.35 -5.61 0.44
C VAL A 302 -3.17 -6.47 0.91
N ALA A 303 -2.79 -6.37 2.19
CA ALA A 303 -1.73 -7.16 2.81
C ALA A 303 -2.14 -8.60 3.15
N GLN A 304 -3.42 -8.95 3.08
CA GLN A 304 -3.87 -10.31 3.37
C GLN A 304 -3.62 -11.22 2.14
N PRO A 305 -2.98 -12.39 2.31
CA PRO A 305 -2.83 -13.33 1.21
C PRO A 305 -4.21 -13.82 0.77
N VAL A 306 -4.43 -13.80 -0.55
CA VAL A 306 -5.65 -14.31 -1.21
C VAL A 306 -5.73 -15.83 -1.11
#